data_AF-A0A7V9IFQ1-F1
#
_entry.id   AF-A0A7V9IFQ1-F1
#
_cell.length_a   1.000
_cell.length_b   1.000
_cell.length_c   1.000
_cell.angle_alpha   90.00
_cell.angle_beta   90.00
_cell.angle_gamma   90.00
#
_symmetry.space_group_name_H-M   'P 1'
#
loop_
_entity.id
_entity.type
_entity.pdbx_description
1 polymer ?
#
loop_
_entity_poly.entity_id
_entity_poly.type
_entity_poly.pdbx_seq_one_letter_code
_entity_poly.pdbx_strand_id
1 'polypeptide(L)'
;MARRPAAGTHLRAAVAGVVAAAVWTAAEPIVRRVLRTEYSDVRLLGAALSRRHWRAAGTAVHLANGAVAGVVFERLELRGWKA
;
A
#
# COMPACT_ATOMS: atom_id res chain seq x y z
N MET A 1 -24.45 2.57 -22.76
CA MET A 1 -23.11 2.15 -23.28
C MET A 1 -22.11 2.26 -22.13
N ALA A 2 -21.87 1.18 -21.40
CA ALA A 2 -20.94 1.18 -20.27
C ALA A 2 -19.50 1.32 -20.81
N ARG A 3 -18.80 2.41 -20.47
CA ARG A 3 -17.37 2.54 -20.79
C ARG A 3 -16.65 1.43 -20.03
N ARG A 4 -16.09 0.46 -20.76
CA ARG A 4 -15.09 -0.44 -20.17
C ARG A 4 -14.00 0.45 -19.59
N PRO A 5 -13.66 0.37 -18.29
CA PRO A 5 -12.47 1.05 -17.80
C PRO A 5 -11.31 0.54 -18.65
N ALA A 6 -10.69 1.45 -19.41
CA ALA A 6 -9.55 1.07 -20.23
C ALA A 6 -8.52 0.44 -19.29
N ALA A 7 -7.99 -0.74 -19.62
CA ALA A 7 -7.07 -1.48 -18.74
C ALA A 7 -5.91 -0.62 -18.20
N GLY A 8 -5.53 0.43 -18.93
CA GLY A 8 -4.56 1.44 -18.49
C GLY A 8 -4.94 2.24 -17.24
N THR A 9 -6.22 2.42 -16.94
CA THR A 9 -6.69 3.15 -15.73
C THR A 9 -6.45 2.32 -14.48
N HIS A 10 -6.83 1.03 -14.51
CA HIS A 10 -6.58 0.11 -13.40
C HIS A 10 -5.09 -0.12 -13.14
N LEU A 11 -4.27 -0.22 -14.20
CA LEU A 11 -2.82 -0.33 -14.04
C LEU A 11 -2.22 0.90 -13.36
N ARG A 12 -2.61 2.11 -13.80
CA ARG A 12 -2.14 3.36 -13.18
C ARG A 12 -2.59 3.47 -11.73
N ALA A 13 -3.82 3.07 -11.43
CA ALA A 13 -4.35 3.05 -10.07
C ALA A 13 -3.57 2.08 -9.17
N ALA A 14 -3.30 0.86 -9.64
CA ALA A 14 -2.48 -0.12 -8.93
C ALA A 14 -1.06 0.41 -8.67
N VAL A 15 -0.41 0.98 -9.70
CA VAL A 15 0.94 1.56 -9.57
C VAL A 15 0.95 2.71 -8.57
N ALA A 16 -0.03 3.61 -8.61
CA ALA A 16 -0.15 4.70 -7.65
C ALA A 16 -0.25 4.18 -6.21
N GLY A 17 -1.07 3.14 -5.99
CA GLY A 17 -1.21 2.49 -4.70
C GLY A 17 0.07 1.78 -4.21
N VAL A 18 0.79 1.09 -5.11
CA VAL A 18 2.11 0.49 -4.82
C VAL A 18 3.11 1.57 -4.41
N VAL A 19 3.17 2.69 -5.15
CA VAL A 19 4.08 3.80 -4.84
C VAL A 19 3.75 4.39 -3.47
N ALA A 20 2.48 4.63 -3.16
CA ALA A 20 2.07 5.12 -1.84
C ALA A 20 2.50 4.16 -0.71
N ALA A 21 2.25 2.86 -0.87
CA ALA A 21 2.66 1.84 0.09
C ALA A 21 4.20 1.73 0.24
N ALA A 22 4.94 1.88 -0.86
CA ALA A 22 6.41 1.91 -0.85
C ALA A 22 6.95 3.12 -0.09
N VAL A 23 6.38 4.31 -0.34
CA VAL A 23 6.73 5.55 0.37
C VAL A 23 6.46 5.39 1.87
N TRP A 24 5.30 4.85 2.26
CA TRP A 24 5.01 4.57 3.67
C TRP A 24 6.01 3.59 4.27
N THR A 25 6.29 2.47 3.59
CA THR A 25 7.25 1.46 4.06
C THR A 25 8.65 2.06 4.29
N ALA A 26 9.08 2.98 3.42
CA ALA A 26 10.35 3.69 3.57
C ALA A 26 10.33 4.73 4.71
N ALA A 27 9.20 5.40 4.91
CA ALA A 27 9.02 6.44 5.94
C ALA A 27 8.77 5.87 7.34
N GLU A 28 8.17 4.67 7.43
CA GLU A 28 7.71 4.04 8.67
C GLU A 28 8.78 4.00 9.78
N PRO A 29 10.06 3.65 9.53
CA PRO A 29 11.08 3.65 10.59
C PRO A 29 11.30 5.04 11.20
N ILE A 30 11.13 6.12 10.43
CA ILE A 30 11.27 7.49 10.93
C ILE A 30 10.04 7.83 11.77
N VAL A 31 8.84 7.58 11.24
CA VAL A 31 7.56 7.82 11.93
C VAL A 31 7.52 7.08 13.27
N ARG A 32 7.95 5.81 13.32
CA ARG A 32 8.02 5.03 14.55
C ARG A 32 8.91 5.65 15.62
N ARG A 33 10.06 6.23 15.23
CA ARG A 33 10.97 6.91 16.16
C ARG A 33 10.37 8.21 16.69
N VAL A 34 9.75 9.00 15.81
CA VAL A 34 9.07 10.25 16.19
C VAL A 34 7.92 9.98 17.16
N LEU A 35 7.10 8.97 16.87
CA LEU A 35 5.93 8.59 17.67
C LEU A 35 6.25 7.67 18.85
N ARG A 36 7.51 7.24 19.00
CA ARG A 36 7.99 6.31 20.05
C ARG A 36 7.12 5.04 20.17
N THR A 37 6.76 4.45 19.02
CA THR A 37 5.91 3.26 18.96
C THR A 37 6.65 2.03 18.44
N GLU A 38 6.35 0.89 19.03
CA GLU A 38 6.80 -0.43 18.58
C GLU A 38 5.95 -0.98 17.43
N TYR A 39 4.82 -0.35 17.13
CA TYR A 39 3.95 -0.74 16.03
C TYR A 39 4.69 -0.67 14.70
N SER A 40 4.48 -1.69 13.86
CA SER A 40 4.96 -1.68 12.49
C SER A 40 4.01 -2.45 11.58
N ASP A 41 3.54 -1.81 10.52
CA ASP A 41 2.71 -2.42 9.48
C ASP A 41 3.45 -3.56 8.78
N VAL A 42 4.72 -3.34 8.42
CA VAL A 42 5.55 -4.38 7.78
C VAL A 42 5.69 -5.57 8.71
N ARG A 43 5.89 -5.35 10.01
CA ARG A 43 5.99 -6.46 10.98
C ARG A 43 4.64 -7.15 11.18
N LEU A 44 3.56 -6.39 11.30
CA LEU A 44 2.20 -6.92 11.46
C LEU A 44 1.84 -7.86 10.31
N LEU A 45 2.11 -7.43 9.07
CA LEU A 45 1.82 -8.22 7.88
C LEU A 45 2.80 -9.39 7.67
N GLY A 46 4.08 -9.18 7.97
CA GLY A 46 5.14 -10.14 7.66
C GLY A 46 5.32 -11.24 8.70
N ALA A 47 5.10 -10.95 9.99
CA ALA A 47 5.41 -11.88 11.08
C ALA A 47 4.52 -13.12 11.07
N ALA A 48 3.30 -13.01 10.52
CA ALA A 48 2.40 -14.14 10.33
C ALA A 48 2.87 -15.10 9.22
N LEU A 49 3.62 -14.60 8.23
CA LEU A 49 4.05 -15.37 7.06
C LEU A 49 5.44 -15.98 7.21
N SER A 50 6.36 -15.30 7.90
CA SER A 50 7.72 -15.80 8.08
C SER A 50 8.36 -15.22 9.32
N ARG A 51 8.92 -16.05 10.21
CA ARG A 51 9.69 -15.54 11.36
C ARG A 51 11.06 -14.99 10.96
N ARG A 52 11.71 -15.56 9.94
CA ARG A 52 13.07 -15.19 9.50
C ARG A 52 13.07 -14.08 8.45
N HIS A 53 12.09 -14.09 7.55
CA HIS A 53 12.01 -13.16 6.42
C HIS A 53 10.81 -12.21 6.53
N TRP A 54 10.30 -11.96 7.75
CA TRP A 54 9.12 -11.12 7.97
C TRP A 54 9.23 -9.75 7.29
N ARG A 55 10.42 -9.15 7.24
CA ARG A 55 10.61 -7.83 6.58
C ARG A 55 10.28 -7.90 5.09
N ALA A 56 10.81 -8.89 4.39
CA ALA A 56 10.57 -9.08 2.97
C ALA A 56 9.11 -9.48 2.71
N ALA A 57 8.58 -10.43 3.48
CA ALA A 57 7.19 -10.87 3.37
C ALA A 57 6.20 -9.73 3.65
N GLY A 58 6.40 -8.98 4.73
CA GLY A 58 5.55 -7.86 5.11
C GLY A 58 5.60 -6.72 4.10
N THR A 59 6.78 -6.41 3.56
CA THR A 59 6.92 -5.42 2.49
C THR A 59 6.15 -5.86 1.24
N ALA A 60 6.32 -7.11 0.80
CA ALA A 60 5.61 -7.63 -0.37
C ALA A 60 4.09 -7.57 -0.19
N VAL A 61 3.58 -7.96 0.99
CA VAL A 61 2.15 -7.86 1.30
C VAL A 61 1.69 -6.40 1.35
N HIS A 62 2.47 -5.49 1.93
CA HIS A 62 2.11 -4.08 2.00
C HIS A 62 2.03 -3.44 0.61
N LEU A 63 2.95 -3.77 -0.30
CA LEU A 63 2.90 -3.33 -1.70
C LEU A 63 1.69 -3.92 -2.44
N ALA A 64 1.40 -5.22 -2.25
CA ALA A 64 0.22 -5.85 -2.82
C ALA A 64 -1.08 -5.20 -2.32
N ASN A 65 -1.16 -4.92 -1.01
CA ASN A 65 -2.28 -4.18 -0.42
C ASN A 65 -2.40 -2.78 -1.02
N GLY A 66 -1.28 -2.08 -1.23
CA GLY A 66 -1.24 -0.80 -1.94
C GLY A 66 -1.85 -0.89 -3.33
N ALA A 67 -1.45 -1.88 -4.13
CA ALA A 67 -2.00 -2.11 -5.47
C ALA A 67 -3.51 -2.31 -5.45
N VAL A 68 -4.00 -3.18 -4.56
CA VAL A 68 -5.43 -3.45 -4.38
C VAL A 68 -6.17 -2.19 -3.93
N ALA A 69 -5.65 -1.47 -2.94
CA ALA A 69 -6.24 -0.23 -2.44
C ALA A 69 -6.33 0.83 -3.54
N GLY A 70 -5.30 0.98 -4.38
CA GLY A 70 -5.31 1.90 -5.51
C GLY A 70 -6.42 1.59 -6.52
N VAL A 71 -6.56 0.32 -6.91
CA VAL A 71 -7.65 -0.12 -7.80
C VAL A 71 -9.02 0.07 -7.15
N VAL A 72 -9.18 -0.25 -5.87
CA VAL A 72 -10.44 -0.04 -5.14
C VAL A 72 -10.78 1.45 -5.07
N PHE A 73 -9.81 2.31 -4.79
CA PHE A 73 -9.99 3.76 -4.74
C PHE A 73 -10.49 4.32 -6.07
N GLU A 74 -9.91 3.86 -7.18
CA GLU A 74 -10.33 4.22 -8.54
C GLU A 74 -11.75 3.70 -8.85
N ARG A 75 -12.05 2.44 -8.51
CA ARG A 75 -13.37 1.84 -8.73
C ARG A 75 -14.48 2.48 -7.91
N LEU A 76 -14.17 3.01 -6.74
CA LEU A 76 -15.09 3.76 -5.90
C LEU A 76 -15.20 5.24 -6.33
N GLU A 77 -14.55 5.63 -7.42
CA GLU A 77 -14.52 6.99 -7.97
C GLU A 77 -14.09 8.05 -6.93
N LEU A 78 -13.27 7.64 -5.97
CA LEU A 78 -12.74 8.54 -4.94
C LEU A 78 -11.78 9.55 -5.60
N ARG A 79 -11.83 10.80 -5.15
CA ARG A 79 -11.06 11.91 -5.75
C ARG A 79 -10.02 12.53 -4.81
N GLY A 80 -9.78 11.88 -3.68
CA GLY A 80 -8.90 12.40 -2.62
C GLY A 80 -9.43 13.68 -2.00
N TRP A 81 -8.63 14.29 -1.13
CA TRP A 81 -8.94 15.60 -0.59
C TRP A 81 -8.70 16.66 -1.68
N LYS A 82 -9.70 17.51 -1.96
CA LYS A 82 -9.54 18.69 -2.82
C LYS A 82 -8.92 19.81 -1.97
N ALA A 83 -7.59 19.94 -2.03
CA ALA A 83 -6.88 21.02 -1.37
C ALA A 83 -7.11 22.35 -2.12
#